data_AF-A0A7T0BTW7-F1
#
_entry.id   AF-A0A7T0BTW7-F1
#
_cell.length_a   1.000
_cell.length_b   1.000
_cell.length_c   1.000
_cell.angle_alpha   90.00
_cell.angle_beta   90.00
_cell.angle_gamma   90.00
#
_symmetry.space_group_name_H-M   'P 1'
#
loop_
_entity.id
_entity.type
_entity.pdbx_description
1 polymer ?
#
loop_
_entity_poly.entity_id
_entity_poly.type
_entity_poly.pdbx_seq_one_letter_code
_entity_poly.pdbx_strand_id
1 'polypeptide(L)'
;MVSEPIPFLANIALVAFVDGSISSSELGQIEAIRKELKIKKSDFNSALKLVEQNNHHLMLVGTFADQVKNLELMLRVAYADDDLEPKEASLIVSFCKLINITQVQLNKIKKEVLSNLKECGRLCPKCKISLDASAKFCKECGLEFAEPVIEKNIEFDIPKSGLAIEFADSSAASFQNALKIAKSLNGFKSCLKNKKNWYLASYKSGDLNESLELVEALSGIRNKNVYVDGKKEVWNEVFGFSWCATQRATAYRPDEYCFGKEDNRLNPWGCKQARMEWTDWANWFEFGSWEKKGISKKKNYWKFDKEKIGHELRSNLFRFRFCPHISYEILEESIRQLPEIIEPEAENDWDYNRDYEQTPGAIKIVLKEKEDGYVYTDEYWARGVRPKGLKGLEMLLKKVFLKLGLDKNKVEKLLK
;
A
#
# COMPACT_ATOMS: atom_id res chain seq x y z
N MET A 1 -43.89 29.69 2.25
CA MET A 1 -44.16 29.77 0.79
C MET A 1 -43.18 30.81 0.27
N VAL A 2 -42.35 30.48 -0.72
CA VAL A 2 -41.32 31.41 -1.21
C VAL A 2 -42.01 32.65 -1.79
N SER A 3 -41.74 33.83 -1.22
CA SER A 3 -42.39 35.09 -1.61
C SER A 3 -41.98 35.55 -3.02
N GLU A 4 -40.75 35.26 -3.41
CA GLU A 4 -40.15 35.68 -4.68
C GLU A 4 -39.54 34.47 -5.41
N PRO A 5 -40.36 33.61 -6.04
CA PRO A 5 -39.91 32.31 -6.55
C PRO A 5 -38.90 32.42 -7.70
N ILE A 6 -38.96 33.48 -8.50
CA ILE A 6 -38.08 33.67 -9.66
C ILE A 6 -36.64 33.99 -9.20
N PRO A 7 -36.37 35.08 -8.44
CA PRO A 7 -35.02 35.35 -7.90
C PRO A 7 -34.48 34.21 -7.05
N PHE A 8 -35.34 33.56 -6.25
CA PHE A 8 -34.95 32.44 -5.39
C PHE A 8 -34.41 31.25 -6.19
N LEU A 9 -35.13 30.83 -7.24
CA LEU A 9 -34.67 29.77 -8.13
C LEU A 9 -33.51 30.22 -9.02
N ALA A 10 -33.45 31.50 -9.41
CA ALA A 10 -32.37 32.02 -10.23
C ALA A 10 -31.03 32.02 -9.48
N ASN A 11 -31.01 32.30 -8.16
CA ASN A 11 -29.80 32.12 -7.35
C ASN A 11 -29.31 30.66 -7.35
N ILE A 12 -30.22 29.70 -7.25
CA ILE A 12 -29.89 28.26 -7.24
C ILE A 12 -29.37 27.83 -8.62
N ALA A 13 -30.07 28.21 -9.69
CA ALA A 13 -29.68 27.91 -11.06
C ALA A 13 -28.38 28.60 -11.47
N LEU A 14 -28.11 29.80 -10.95
CA LEU A 14 -26.87 30.52 -11.22
C LEU A 14 -25.64 29.75 -10.73
N VAL A 15 -25.75 29.04 -9.60
CA VAL A 15 -24.65 28.17 -9.11
C VAL A 15 -24.42 26.98 -10.01
N ALA A 16 -25.48 26.44 -10.63
CA ALA A 16 -25.36 25.31 -11.56
C ALA A 16 -24.94 25.71 -12.98
N PHE A 17 -24.92 27.00 -13.32
CA PHE A 17 -24.66 27.50 -14.68
C PHE A 17 -23.31 28.23 -14.80
N VAL A 18 -22.46 28.11 -13.79
CA VAL A 18 -21.25 28.95 -13.65
C VAL A 18 -20.19 28.64 -14.71
N ASP A 19 -20.19 27.43 -15.21
CA ASP A 19 -19.40 26.92 -16.32
C ASP A 19 -20.04 27.24 -17.70
N GLY A 20 -21.25 27.80 -17.72
CA GLY A 20 -22.04 28.12 -18.91
C GLY A 20 -22.98 27.00 -19.37
N SER A 21 -23.12 25.92 -18.60
CA SER A 21 -24.06 24.82 -18.87
C SER A 21 -24.67 24.30 -17.58
N ILE A 22 -25.80 23.58 -17.61
CA ILE A 22 -26.33 22.90 -16.40
C ILE A 22 -26.33 21.41 -16.69
N SER A 23 -25.70 20.61 -15.82
CA SER A 23 -25.69 19.16 -15.94
C SER A 23 -27.08 18.55 -15.72
N SER A 24 -27.28 17.31 -16.17
CA SER A 24 -28.55 16.61 -15.95
C SER A 24 -28.86 16.39 -14.47
N SER A 25 -27.83 16.22 -13.63
CA SER A 25 -27.98 15.97 -12.19
C SER A 25 -28.43 17.23 -11.46
N GLU A 26 -27.79 18.36 -11.77
CA GLU A 26 -28.15 19.66 -11.23
C GLU A 26 -29.56 20.07 -11.67
N LEU A 27 -29.88 19.95 -12.97
CA LEU A 27 -31.22 20.22 -13.47
C LEU A 27 -32.27 19.35 -12.78
N GLY A 28 -31.93 18.10 -12.50
CA GLY A 28 -32.76 17.17 -11.72
C GLY A 28 -33.01 17.66 -10.30
N GLN A 29 -31.98 18.15 -9.60
CA GLN A 29 -32.13 18.73 -8.26
C GLN A 29 -32.93 20.03 -8.28
N ILE A 30 -32.69 20.95 -9.23
CA ILE A 30 -33.45 22.20 -9.33
C ILE A 30 -34.94 21.90 -9.59
N GLU A 31 -35.25 20.91 -10.43
CA GLU A 31 -36.64 20.47 -10.67
C GLU A 31 -37.26 19.77 -9.44
N ALA A 32 -36.48 19.02 -8.67
CA ALA A 32 -36.93 18.43 -7.40
C ALA A 32 -37.26 19.52 -6.37
N ILE A 33 -36.39 20.52 -6.24
CA ILE A 33 -36.57 21.70 -5.39
C ILE A 33 -37.84 22.46 -5.79
N ARG A 34 -38.07 22.66 -7.09
CA ARG A 34 -39.30 23.27 -7.61
C ARG A 34 -40.54 22.54 -7.11
N LYS A 35 -40.54 21.21 -7.16
CA LYS A 35 -41.67 20.38 -6.69
C LYS A 35 -41.83 20.44 -5.19
N GLU A 36 -40.74 20.34 -4.42
CA GLU A 36 -40.71 20.42 -2.96
C GLU A 36 -41.31 21.75 -2.46
N LEU A 37 -40.92 22.86 -3.08
CA LEU A 37 -41.38 24.20 -2.73
C LEU A 37 -42.71 24.59 -3.40
N LYS A 38 -43.32 23.68 -4.18
CA LYS A 38 -44.56 23.90 -4.95
C LYS A 38 -44.52 25.13 -5.86
N ILE A 39 -43.36 25.41 -6.46
CA ILE A 39 -43.16 26.53 -7.38
C ILE A 39 -43.74 26.18 -8.77
N LYS A 40 -44.42 27.14 -9.41
CA LYS A 40 -45.04 26.97 -10.73
C LYS A 40 -43.97 26.72 -11.79
N LYS A 41 -44.31 25.94 -12.82
CA LYS A 41 -43.39 25.65 -13.94
C LYS A 41 -43.05 26.90 -14.76
N SER A 42 -43.96 27.88 -14.83
CA SER A 42 -43.72 29.19 -15.45
C SER A 42 -42.56 29.93 -14.78
N ASP A 43 -42.55 29.96 -13.45
CA ASP A 43 -41.58 30.73 -12.66
C ASP A 43 -40.20 30.07 -12.75
N PHE A 44 -40.17 28.73 -12.73
CA PHE A 44 -38.97 27.94 -12.98
C PHE A 44 -38.35 28.22 -14.35
N ASN A 45 -39.14 28.23 -15.43
CA ASN A 45 -38.64 28.50 -16.77
C ASN A 45 -38.11 29.95 -16.88
N SER A 46 -38.78 30.91 -16.24
CA SER A 46 -38.31 32.30 -16.17
C SER A 46 -36.98 32.42 -15.42
N ALA A 47 -36.81 31.70 -14.31
CA ALA A 47 -35.57 31.69 -13.54
C ALA A 47 -34.38 31.14 -14.34
N LEU A 48 -34.56 30.00 -15.05
CA LEU A 48 -33.51 29.45 -15.92
C LEU A 48 -33.14 30.43 -17.03
N LYS A 49 -34.14 31.03 -17.68
CA LYS A 49 -33.92 32.00 -18.76
C LYS A 49 -33.14 33.23 -18.30
N LEU A 50 -33.38 33.72 -17.08
CA LEU A 50 -32.63 34.85 -16.51
C LEU A 50 -31.14 34.54 -16.36
N VAL A 51 -30.81 33.32 -15.95
CA VAL A 51 -29.44 32.85 -15.79
C VAL A 51 -28.79 32.59 -17.15
N GLU A 52 -29.47 31.91 -18.07
CA GLU A 52 -28.99 31.62 -19.43
C GLU A 52 -28.68 32.89 -20.24
N GLN A 53 -29.44 33.97 -20.01
CA GLN A 53 -29.22 35.27 -20.64
C GLN A 53 -28.14 36.12 -19.95
N ASN A 54 -27.48 35.57 -18.93
CA ASN A 54 -26.48 36.25 -18.09
C ASN A 54 -27.00 37.57 -17.47
N ASN A 55 -28.30 37.63 -17.19
CA ASN A 55 -29.01 38.80 -16.67
C ASN A 55 -29.30 38.72 -15.16
N HIS A 56 -28.77 37.70 -14.48
CA HIS A 56 -28.99 37.48 -13.04
C HIS A 56 -27.68 37.54 -12.27
N HIS A 57 -27.73 38.16 -11.08
CA HIS A 57 -26.64 38.17 -10.12
C HIS A 57 -27.17 37.69 -8.77
N LEU A 58 -26.28 37.14 -7.94
CA LEU A 58 -26.65 36.72 -6.59
C LEU A 58 -27.26 37.91 -5.81
N MET A 59 -28.48 37.72 -5.33
CA MET A 59 -29.20 38.74 -4.58
C MET A 59 -29.90 38.13 -3.35
N LEU A 60 -30.16 38.96 -2.35
CA LEU A 60 -30.87 38.55 -1.15
C LEU A 60 -32.36 38.43 -1.45
N VAL A 61 -32.95 37.28 -1.13
CA VAL A 61 -34.36 36.98 -1.41
C VAL A 61 -35.07 36.63 -0.11
N GLY A 62 -36.11 37.38 0.22
CA GLY A 62 -36.95 37.14 1.40
C GLY A 62 -36.23 37.39 2.74
N THR A 63 -36.71 36.71 3.78
CA THR A 63 -36.19 36.83 5.15
C THR A 63 -34.82 36.15 5.30
N PHE A 64 -34.13 36.37 6.42
CA PHE A 64 -32.88 35.66 6.70
C PHE A 64 -33.04 34.13 6.67
N ALA A 65 -34.17 33.60 7.14
CA ALA A 65 -34.46 32.17 7.07
C ALA A 65 -34.59 31.69 5.61
N ASP A 66 -35.24 32.49 4.75
CA ASP A 66 -35.34 32.19 3.32
C ASP A 66 -33.97 32.23 2.64
N GLN A 67 -33.11 33.17 3.02
CA GLN A 67 -31.75 33.29 2.51
C GLN A 67 -30.87 32.10 2.91
N VAL A 68 -30.95 31.66 4.16
CA VAL A 68 -30.25 30.44 4.62
C VAL A 68 -30.78 29.21 3.90
N LYS A 69 -32.09 29.10 3.69
CA LYS A 69 -32.67 28.01 2.89
C LYS A 69 -32.22 28.09 1.44
N ASN A 70 -32.07 29.27 0.88
CA ASN A 70 -31.56 29.46 -0.47
C ASN A 70 -30.11 28.98 -0.58
N LEU A 71 -29.25 29.31 0.40
CA LEU A 71 -27.88 28.79 0.51
C LEU A 71 -27.85 27.25 0.62
N GLU A 72 -28.69 26.66 1.47
CA GLU A 72 -28.80 25.21 1.62
C GLU A 72 -29.13 24.53 0.28
N LEU A 73 -30.06 25.11 -0.48
CA LEU A 73 -30.49 24.60 -1.77
C LEU A 73 -29.46 24.84 -2.89
N MET A 74 -28.73 25.96 -2.84
CA MET A 74 -27.56 26.20 -3.71
C MET A 74 -26.50 25.12 -3.48
N LEU A 75 -26.18 24.81 -2.22
CA LEU A 75 -25.25 23.72 -1.88
C LEU A 75 -25.77 22.36 -2.35
N ARG A 76 -27.07 22.10 -2.24
CA ARG A 76 -27.67 20.84 -2.70
C ARG A 76 -27.51 20.63 -4.20
N VAL A 77 -27.61 21.71 -4.98
CA VAL A 77 -27.43 21.66 -6.43
C VAL A 77 -25.95 21.57 -6.79
N ALA A 78 -25.10 22.36 -6.16
CA ALA A 78 -23.65 22.35 -6.38
C ALA A 78 -22.94 21.07 -5.88
N TYR A 79 -23.65 20.17 -5.20
CA TYR A 79 -23.17 18.84 -4.83
C TYR A 79 -23.98 17.72 -5.50
N ALA A 80 -24.80 18.04 -6.50
CA ALA A 80 -25.67 17.08 -7.18
C ALA A 80 -24.89 16.02 -7.96
N ASP A 81 -23.67 16.34 -8.38
CA ASP A 81 -22.73 15.51 -9.13
C ASP A 81 -21.49 15.09 -8.31
N ASP A 82 -21.54 15.26 -6.98
CA ASP A 82 -20.51 14.90 -6.00
C ASP A 82 -19.19 15.71 -6.07
N ASP A 83 -19.08 16.72 -6.95
CA ASP A 83 -17.93 17.63 -7.06
C ASP A 83 -18.39 19.09 -6.91
N LEU A 84 -17.60 19.93 -6.20
CA LEU A 84 -17.85 21.37 -6.11
C LEU A 84 -16.73 22.10 -6.83
N GLU A 85 -17.01 22.71 -7.97
CA GLU A 85 -16.02 23.41 -8.76
C GLU A 85 -15.54 24.70 -8.07
N PRO A 86 -14.29 25.14 -8.32
CA PRO A 86 -13.76 26.37 -7.72
C PRO A 86 -14.61 27.61 -7.97
N LYS A 87 -15.28 27.71 -9.13
CA LYS A 87 -16.12 28.85 -9.46
C LYS A 87 -17.46 28.83 -8.70
N GLU A 88 -18.08 27.65 -8.56
CA GLU A 88 -19.28 27.46 -7.75
C GLU A 88 -18.99 27.75 -6.27
N ALA A 89 -17.85 27.24 -5.77
CA ALA A 89 -17.37 27.52 -4.42
C ALA A 89 -17.20 29.03 -4.20
N SER A 90 -16.63 29.75 -5.17
CA SER A 90 -16.49 31.22 -5.10
C SER A 90 -17.84 31.94 -5.00
N LEU A 91 -18.84 31.49 -5.74
CA LEU A 91 -20.20 32.05 -5.68
C LEU A 91 -20.89 31.76 -4.36
N ILE A 92 -20.79 30.53 -3.86
CA ILE A 92 -21.32 30.14 -2.54
C ILE A 92 -20.66 30.96 -1.43
N VAL A 93 -19.34 31.11 -1.46
CA VAL A 93 -18.60 31.94 -0.48
C VAL A 93 -19.03 33.40 -0.57
N SER A 94 -19.23 33.92 -1.78
CA SER A 94 -19.73 35.29 -1.98
C SER A 94 -21.14 35.46 -1.41
N PHE A 95 -22.03 34.48 -1.61
CA PHE A 95 -23.36 34.49 -1.02
C PHE A 95 -23.31 34.43 0.52
N CYS A 96 -22.46 33.56 1.08
CA CYS A 96 -22.27 33.46 2.53
C CYS A 96 -21.84 34.80 3.15
N LYS A 97 -20.95 35.55 2.48
CA LYS A 97 -20.55 36.89 2.90
C LYS A 97 -21.73 37.87 2.86
N LEU A 98 -22.57 37.81 1.82
CA LEU A 98 -23.75 38.67 1.70
C LEU A 98 -24.77 38.44 2.82
N ILE A 99 -24.94 37.20 3.27
CA ILE A 99 -25.88 36.84 4.33
C ILE A 99 -25.24 36.74 5.72
N ASN A 100 -23.97 37.12 5.88
CA ASN A 100 -23.23 37.04 7.15
C ASN A 100 -23.18 35.64 7.79
N ILE A 101 -23.06 34.58 6.98
CA ILE A 101 -22.82 33.22 7.46
C ILE A 101 -21.32 32.98 7.65
N THR A 102 -20.94 32.53 8.85
CA THR A 102 -19.55 32.18 9.19
C THR A 102 -19.15 30.84 8.57
N GLN A 103 -17.83 30.59 8.43
CA GLN A 103 -17.32 29.32 7.93
C GLN A 103 -17.77 28.11 8.78
N VAL A 104 -17.90 28.29 10.10
CA VAL A 104 -18.37 27.23 11.01
C VAL A 104 -19.83 26.86 10.73
N GLN A 105 -20.69 27.86 10.52
CA GLN A 105 -22.08 27.65 10.14
C GLN A 105 -22.21 27.03 8.75
N LEU A 106 -21.42 27.50 7.77
CA LEU A 106 -21.36 26.92 6.43
C LEU A 106 -20.97 25.45 6.46
N ASN A 107 -19.95 25.08 7.23
CA ASN A 107 -19.54 23.68 7.39
C ASN A 107 -20.65 22.81 7.98
N LYS A 108 -21.43 23.34 8.92
CA LYS A 108 -22.58 22.64 9.50
C LYS A 108 -23.68 22.42 8.46
N ILE A 109 -24.07 23.47 7.73
CA ILE A 109 -25.09 23.39 6.66
C ILE A 109 -24.63 22.39 5.59
N LYS A 110 -23.37 22.47 5.15
CA LYS A 110 -22.79 21.53 4.18
C LYS A 110 -22.90 20.08 4.66
N LYS A 111 -22.58 19.80 5.92
CA LYS A 111 -22.66 18.44 6.48
C LYS A 111 -24.10 17.90 6.42
N GLU A 112 -25.08 18.72 6.75
CA GLU A 112 -26.51 18.36 6.71
C GLU A 112 -27.02 18.15 5.28
N VAL A 113 -26.60 19.00 4.34
CA VAL A 113 -26.91 18.85 2.90
C VAL A 113 -26.35 17.53 2.36
N LEU A 114 -25.08 17.22 2.64
CA LEU A 114 -24.43 15.99 2.18
C LEU A 114 -25.01 14.73 2.83
N SER A 115 -25.51 14.79 4.07
CA SER A 115 -26.24 13.67 4.65
C SER A 115 -27.58 13.43 3.96
N ASN A 116 -28.31 14.49 3.60
CA ASN A 116 -29.63 14.40 2.99
C ASN A 116 -29.57 14.00 1.50
N LEU A 117 -28.50 14.37 0.79
CA LEU A 117 -28.28 13.98 -0.61
C LEU A 117 -28.11 12.47 -0.79
N LYS A 118 -27.59 11.75 0.21
CA LYS A 118 -27.45 10.29 0.18
C LYS A 118 -28.79 9.53 0.19
N GLU A 119 -29.90 10.22 0.44
CA GLU A 119 -31.23 9.62 0.56
C GLU A 119 -32.19 9.97 -0.59
N CYS A 120 -31.84 10.91 -1.48
CA CYS A 120 -32.71 11.30 -2.61
C CYS A 120 -32.48 10.44 -3.85
N GLY A 121 -33.56 9.80 -4.33
CA GLY A 121 -33.59 9.06 -5.60
C GLY A 121 -33.20 9.91 -6.81
N ARG A 122 -32.58 9.28 -7.81
CA ARG A 122 -32.12 9.93 -9.06
C ARG A 122 -33.22 9.87 -10.13
N LEU A 123 -33.24 10.80 -11.07
CA LEU A 123 -34.13 10.76 -12.24
C LEU A 123 -33.36 10.29 -13.47
N CYS A 124 -33.95 9.40 -14.28
CA CYS A 124 -33.34 9.02 -15.55
C CYS A 124 -33.30 10.21 -16.53
N PRO A 125 -32.14 10.58 -17.13
CA PRO A 125 -32.04 11.66 -18.11
C PRO A 125 -32.90 11.44 -19.36
N LYS A 126 -33.09 10.19 -19.78
CA LYS A 126 -33.79 9.84 -21.02
C LYS A 126 -35.31 9.81 -20.86
N CYS A 127 -35.80 9.17 -19.80
CA CYS A 127 -37.25 8.93 -19.62
C CYS A 127 -37.84 9.62 -18.38
N LYS A 128 -37.02 10.34 -17.59
CA LYS A 128 -37.43 11.15 -16.45
C LYS A 128 -38.16 10.39 -15.33
N ILE A 129 -38.00 9.07 -15.27
CA ILE A 129 -38.56 8.24 -14.20
C ILE A 129 -37.69 8.30 -12.95
N SER A 130 -38.33 8.23 -11.78
CA SER A 130 -37.67 8.18 -10.47
C SER A 130 -37.03 6.81 -10.25
N LEU A 131 -35.78 6.81 -9.79
CA LEU A 131 -34.97 5.63 -9.58
C LEU A 131 -34.34 5.67 -8.20
N ASP A 132 -34.09 4.48 -7.67
CA ASP A 132 -33.31 4.31 -6.45
C ASP A 132 -31.92 4.92 -6.61
N ALA A 133 -31.38 5.54 -5.55
CA ALA A 133 -30.08 6.22 -5.60
C ALA A 133 -28.92 5.30 -6.03
N SER A 134 -29.08 3.99 -5.84
CA SER A 134 -28.11 2.95 -6.20
C SER A 134 -28.35 2.29 -7.57
N ALA A 135 -29.34 2.74 -8.36
CA ALA A 135 -29.64 2.14 -9.66
C ALA A 135 -28.51 2.42 -10.68
N LYS A 136 -27.90 1.36 -11.24
CA LYS A 136 -26.85 1.46 -12.27
C LYS A 136 -27.39 1.64 -13.69
N PHE A 137 -28.66 1.30 -13.92
CA PHE A 137 -29.34 1.43 -15.20
C PHE A 137 -30.80 1.77 -14.99
N CYS A 138 -31.41 2.44 -15.96
CA CYS A 138 -32.83 2.72 -15.93
C CYS A 138 -33.63 1.43 -16.17
N LYS A 139 -34.49 1.06 -15.20
CA LYS A 139 -35.38 -0.11 -15.31
C LYS A 139 -36.33 -0.05 -16.52
N GLU A 140 -36.65 1.15 -17.01
CA GLU A 140 -37.60 1.33 -18.12
C GLU A 140 -36.93 1.50 -19.49
N CYS A 141 -35.91 2.36 -19.61
CA CYS A 141 -35.35 2.71 -20.92
C CYS A 141 -33.96 2.11 -21.20
N GLY A 142 -33.42 1.34 -20.25
CA GLY A 142 -32.12 0.67 -20.37
C GLY A 142 -30.90 1.60 -20.38
N LEU A 143 -31.07 2.91 -20.11
CA LEU A 143 -29.94 3.85 -20.06
C LEU A 143 -29.04 3.52 -18.88
N GLU A 144 -27.77 3.24 -19.15
CA GLU A 144 -26.73 3.07 -18.14
C GLU A 144 -26.33 4.42 -17.54
N PHE A 145 -26.31 4.51 -16.21
CA PHE A 145 -25.85 5.71 -15.51
C PHE A 145 -24.37 5.52 -15.21
N ALA A 146 -23.52 6.23 -15.96
CA ALA A 146 -22.09 6.25 -15.69
C ALA A 146 -21.84 6.81 -14.28
N GLU A 147 -21.01 6.14 -13.50
CA GLU A 147 -20.44 6.68 -12.25
C GLU A 147 -19.69 7.99 -12.52
N PRO A 148 -19.60 8.92 -11.53
CA PRO A 148 -18.91 10.18 -11.71
C PRO A 148 -17.49 9.96 -12.23
N VAL A 149 -17.24 10.51 -13.41
CA VAL A 149 -15.95 10.48 -14.09
C VAL A 149 -15.09 11.55 -13.44
N ILE A 150 -14.32 11.13 -12.44
CA ILE A 150 -13.27 11.98 -11.86
C ILE A 150 -12.29 12.32 -12.98
N GLU A 151 -11.98 13.62 -13.10
CA GLU A 151 -11.08 14.29 -14.05
C GLU A 151 -10.59 13.42 -15.22
N LYS A 152 -11.04 13.74 -16.44
CA LYS A 152 -10.54 13.17 -17.70
C LYS A 152 -9.09 13.60 -17.98
N ASN A 153 -8.17 13.20 -17.12
CA ASN A 153 -6.80 12.95 -17.51
C ASN A 153 -6.74 11.50 -18.01
N ILE A 154 -6.40 11.29 -19.28
CA ILE A 154 -6.24 9.92 -19.83
C ILE A 154 -5.16 9.16 -19.04
N GLU A 155 -4.23 9.90 -18.41
CA GLU A 155 -3.17 9.38 -17.57
C GLU A 155 -2.88 10.32 -16.38
N PHE A 156 -2.48 9.74 -15.25
CA PHE A 156 -2.08 10.53 -14.09
C PHE A 156 -0.78 11.29 -14.32
N ASP A 157 -0.71 12.53 -13.83
CA ASP A 157 0.56 13.19 -13.55
C ASP A 157 1.16 12.59 -12.26
N ILE A 158 2.13 11.69 -12.46
CA ILE A 158 2.79 10.96 -11.37
C ILE A 158 3.75 11.90 -10.63
N PRO A 159 3.64 12.02 -9.29
CA PRO A 159 4.56 12.83 -8.50
C PRO A 159 6.03 12.44 -8.73
N LYS A 160 6.88 13.44 -8.96
CA LYS A 160 8.33 13.26 -9.20
C LYS A 160 9.13 12.89 -7.95
N SER A 161 8.53 12.98 -6.78
CA SER A 161 9.15 12.62 -5.50
C SER A 161 8.15 11.91 -4.59
N GLY A 162 8.66 11.04 -3.73
CA GLY A 162 7.86 10.24 -2.80
C GLY A 162 7.34 8.96 -3.45
N LEU A 163 6.22 8.45 -2.95
CA LEU A 163 5.63 7.19 -3.38
C LEU A 163 4.25 7.42 -3.98
N ALA A 164 3.96 6.79 -5.11
CA ALA A 164 2.62 6.76 -5.68
C ALA A 164 2.19 5.34 -6.04
N ILE A 165 0.93 5.01 -5.73
CA ILE A 165 0.33 3.71 -6.00
C ILE A 165 -0.87 3.94 -6.91
N GLU A 166 -0.81 3.38 -8.11
CA GLU A 166 -1.89 3.41 -9.10
C GLU A 166 -2.61 2.06 -9.07
N PHE A 167 -3.95 2.03 -9.05
CA PHE A 167 -4.71 0.78 -9.14
C PHE A 167 -6.04 0.99 -9.85
N ALA A 168 -6.49 -0.03 -10.58
CA ALA A 168 -7.75 0.01 -11.30
C ALA A 168 -8.90 -0.52 -10.44
N ASP A 169 -10.12 -0.14 -10.83
CA ASP A 169 -11.35 -0.70 -10.29
C ASP A 169 -11.34 -2.24 -10.30
N SER A 170 -11.98 -2.87 -9.32
CA SER A 170 -11.89 -4.32 -9.13
C SER A 170 -13.11 -4.90 -8.44
N SER A 171 -13.50 -6.10 -8.86
CA SER A 171 -14.51 -6.92 -8.18
C SER A 171 -13.96 -7.67 -6.96
N ALA A 172 -12.67 -7.53 -6.64
CA ALA A 172 -12.08 -8.15 -5.45
C ALA A 172 -12.75 -7.62 -4.17
N ALA A 173 -13.01 -8.50 -3.20
CA ALA A 173 -13.67 -8.13 -1.94
C ALA A 173 -12.94 -7.02 -1.16
N SER A 174 -11.60 -6.96 -1.28
CA SER A 174 -10.77 -5.97 -0.60
C SER A 174 -10.77 -4.58 -1.27
N PHE A 175 -11.34 -4.44 -2.48
CA PHE A 175 -11.28 -3.21 -3.27
C PHE A 175 -11.94 -2.02 -2.57
N GLN A 176 -13.12 -2.21 -1.97
CA GLN A 176 -13.81 -1.13 -1.27
C GLN A 176 -13.01 -0.59 -0.09
N ASN A 177 -12.29 -1.48 0.62
CA ASN A 177 -11.40 -1.06 1.69
C ASN A 177 -10.18 -0.29 1.14
N ALA A 178 -9.54 -0.81 0.08
CA ALA A 178 -8.41 -0.13 -0.57
C ALA A 178 -8.79 1.28 -1.07
N LEU A 179 -9.96 1.42 -1.70
CA LEU A 179 -10.46 2.71 -2.16
C LEU A 179 -10.72 3.68 -1.00
N LYS A 180 -11.28 3.19 0.12
CA LYS A 180 -11.50 3.99 1.32
C LYS A 180 -10.18 4.52 1.90
N ILE A 181 -9.17 3.65 2.01
CA ILE A 181 -7.82 4.04 2.47
C ILE A 181 -7.24 5.09 1.52
N ALA A 182 -7.27 4.83 0.20
CA ALA A 182 -6.74 5.77 -0.79
C ALA A 182 -7.43 7.14 -0.72
N LYS A 183 -8.76 7.20 -0.62
CA LYS A 183 -9.54 8.46 -0.51
C LYS A 183 -9.25 9.26 0.78
N SER A 184 -8.70 8.62 1.81
CA SER A 184 -8.31 9.33 3.04
C SER A 184 -7.03 10.17 2.87
N LEU A 185 -6.28 9.94 1.79
CA LEU A 185 -5.01 10.62 1.54
C LEU A 185 -5.24 11.96 0.83
N ASN A 186 -4.51 13.00 1.26
CA ASN A 186 -4.50 14.30 0.58
C ASN A 186 -3.99 14.23 -0.88
N GLY A 187 -3.26 13.18 -1.23
CA GLY A 187 -2.70 12.95 -2.57
C GLY A 187 -3.53 12.02 -3.47
N PHE A 188 -4.80 11.79 -3.12
CA PHE A 188 -5.71 10.96 -3.90
C PHE A 188 -6.12 11.64 -5.22
N LYS A 189 -6.10 10.88 -6.31
CA LYS A 189 -6.67 11.26 -7.60
C LYS A 189 -7.35 10.04 -8.23
N SER A 190 -8.16 10.26 -9.25
CA SER A 190 -8.66 9.18 -10.10
C SER A 190 -8.94 9.65 -11.50
N CYS A 191 -8.97 8.72 -12.44
CA CYS A 191 -9.24 9.02 -13.83
C CYS A 191 -9.80 7.81 -14.58
N LEU A 192 -10.30 8.05 -15.79
CA LEU A 192 -10.77 6.99 -16.69
C LEU A 192 -9.69 6.62 -17.70
N LYS A 193 -9.11 5.42 -17.57
CA LYS A 193 -8.08 4.88 -18.47
C LYS A 193 -8.55 3.53 -19.04
N ASN A 194 -8.59 3.43 -20.36
CA ASN A 194 -9.08 2.25 -21.10
C ASN A 194 -10.49 1.80 -20.68
N LYS A 195 -11.44 2.75 -20.58
CA LYS A 195 -12.83 2.51 -20.15
C LYS A 195 -12.98 1.92 -18.74
N LYS A 196 -11.95 2.10 -17.90
CA LYS A 196 -11.93 1.61 -16.53
C LYS A 196 -11.53 2.75 -15.61
N ASN A 197 -12.13 2.81 -14.43
CA ASN A 197 -11.72 3.76 -13.40
C ASN A 197 -10.38 3.32 -12.81
N TRP A 198 -9.44 4.25 -12.73
CA TRP A 198 -8.17 4.10 -12.06
C TRP A 198 -8.05 5.12 -10.95
N TYR A 199 -7.28 4.77 -9.95
CA TYR A 199 -7.08 5.53 -8.72
C TYR A 199 -5.58 5.68 -8.47
N LEU A 200 -5.18 6.85 -8.00
CA LEU A 200 -3.82 7.17 -7.61
C LEU A 200 -3.83 7.58 -6.14
N ALA A 201 -3.00 6.92 -5.33
CA ALA A 201 -2.71 7.27 -3.96
C ALA A 201 -1.26 7.77 -3.86
N SER A 202 -1.05 9.00 -3.40
CA SER A 202 0.28 9.62 -3.31
C SER A 202 0.70 9.90 -1.86
N TYR A 203 1.90 9.48 -1.49
CA TYR A 203 2.54 9.66 -0.20
C TYR A 203 3.78 10.56 -0.35
N LYS A 204 3.71 11.78 0.18
CA LYS A 204 4.75 12.80 0.00
C LYS A 204 6.07 12.48 0.71
N SER A 205 5.99 11.79 1.85
CA SER A 205 7.15 11.40 2.65
C SER A 205 8.09 10.45 1.90
N GLY A 206 7.52 9.64 1.00
CA GLY A 206 8.21 8.48 0.43
C GLY A 206 8.41 7.33 1.42
N ASP A 207 7.90 7.44 2.65
CA ASP A 207 7.98 6.37 3.64
C ASP A 207 7.03 5.24 3.24
N LEU A 208 7.61 4.09 2.91
CA LEU A 208 6.87 2.90 2.49
C LEU A 208 5.97 2.39 3.61
N ASN A 209 6.30 2.65 4.88
CA ASN A 209 5.50 2.22 6.02
C ASN A 209 4.11 2.85 6.02
N GLU A 210 3.99 4.12 5.60
CA GLU A 210 2.70 4.81 5.50
C GLU A 210 1.76 4.15 4.49
N SER A 211 2.32 3.43 3.51
CA SER A 211 1.56 2.78 2.45
C SER A 211 1.14 1.34 2.74
N LEU A 212 1.63 0.74 3.83
CA LEU A 212 1.47 -0.71 4.07
C LEU A 212 0.00 -1.13 4.19
N GLU A 213 -0.84 -0.31 4.82
CA GLU A 213 -2.28 -0.59 4.94
C GLU A 213 -2.95 -0.68 3.55
N LEU A 214 -2.62 0.25 2.65
CA LEU A 214 -3.12 0.23 1.28
C LEU A 214 -2.55 -0.96 0.51
N VAL A 215 -1.25 -1.22 0.63
CA VAL A 215 -0.56 -2.34 -0.05
C VAL A 215 -1.19 -3.68 0.34
N GLU A 216 -1.51 -3.87 1.62
CA GLU A 216 -2.17 -5.08 2.12
C GLU A 216 -3.58 -5.20 1.53
N ALA A 217 -4.38 -4.13 1.56
CA ALA A 217 -5.71 -4.11 0.95
C ALA A 217 -5.67 -4.38 -0.57
N LEU A 218 -4.58 -4.03 -1.24
CA LEU A 218 -4.35 -4.27 -2.66
C LEU A 218 -3.75 -5.65 -2.98
N SER A 219 -3.41 -6.48 -2.00
CA SER A 219 -2.70 -7.76 -2.20
C SER A 219 -3.35 -8.69 -3.25
N GLY A 220 -4.69 -8.75 -3.28
CA GLY A 220 -5.47 -9.55 -4.26
C GLY A 220 -5.78 -8.85 -5.59
N ILE A 221 -5.44 -7.58 -5.76
CA ILE A 221 -5.79 -6.80 -6.96
C ILE A 221 -4.69 -6.93 -8.01
N ARG A 222 -5.06 -7.30 -9.25
CA ARG A 222 -4.10 -7.52 -10.35
C ARG A 222 -3.61 -6.24 -11.02
N ASN A 223 -4.53 -5.32 -11.30
CA ASN A 223 -4.23 -4.11 -12.05
C ASN A 223 -3.76 -3.00 -11.09
N LYS A 224 -2.48 -3.05 -10.74
CA LYS A 224 -1.83 -2.07 -9.86
C LYS A 224 -0.39 -1.82 -10.30
N ASN A 225 0.07 -0.58 -10.11
CA ASN A 225 1.42 -0.13 -10.36
C ASN A 225 1.92 0.66 -9.15
N VAL A 226 3.24 0.66 -8.95
CA VAL A 226 3.90 1.48 -7.93
C VAL A 226 4.92 2.35 -8.62
N TYR A 227 5.08 3.57 -8.10
CA TYR A 227 6.04 4.55 -8.55
C TYR A 227 6.82 5.07 -7.34
N VAL A 228 8.14 5.08 -7.44
CA VAL A 228 9.05 5.64 -6.44
C VAL A 228 9.81 6.77 -7.11
N ASP A 229 9.69 7.99 -6.57
CA ASP A 229 10.28 9.22 -7.11
C ASP A 229 10.00 9.40 -8.62
N GLY A 230 8.74 9.23 -9.00
CA GLY A 230 8.25 9.38 -10.38
C GLY A 230 8.61 8.22 -11.31
N LYS A 231 9.41 7.26 -10.88
CA LYS A 231 9.78 6.09 -11.69
C LYS A 231 8.88 4.91 -11.39
N LYS A 232 8.34 4.30 -12.44
CA LYS A 232 7.57 3.06 -12.32
C LYS A 232 8.48 1.94 -11.88
N GLU A 233 8.12 1.28 -10.79
CA GLU A 233 8.89 0.18 -10.20
C GLU A 233 8.12 -1.15 -10.28
N VAL A 234 8.85 -2.25 -10.14
CA VAL A 234 8.25 -3.58 -10.03
C VAL A 234 7.63 -3.74 -8.64
N TRP A 235 6.32 -4.02 -8.57
CA TRP A 235 5.58 -4.13 -7.31
C TRP A 235 6.28 -5.00 -6.26
N ASN A 236 6.72 -6.19 -6.67
CA ASN A 236 7.35 -7.15 -5.76
C ASN A 236 8.78 -6.76 -5.35
N GLU A 237 9.43 -5.83 -6.05
CA GLU A 237 10.73 -5.31 -5.62
C GLU A 237 10.59 -4.20 -4.57
N VAL A 238 9.48 -3.46 -4.61
CA VAL A 238 9.17 -2.42 -3.62
C VAL A 238 8.49 -3.04 -2.40
N PHE A 239 7.45 -3.86 -2.61
CA PHE A 239 6.58 -4.38 -1.55
C PHE A 239 6.69 -5.90 -1.35
N GLY A 240 7.74 -6.53 -1.86
CA GLY A 240 7.95 -7.99 -1.72
C GLY A 240 8.04 -8.47 -0.27
N PHE A 241 8.28 -7.54 0.66
CA PHE A 241 8.32 -7.76 2.11
C PHE A 241 6.97 -7.65 2.82
N SER A 242 5.97 -7.00 2.20
CA SER A 242 4.70 -6.62 2.86
C SER A 242 4.03 -7.80 3.58
N TRP A 243 3.82 -8.92 2.88
CA TRP A 243 3.25 -10.13 3.48
C TRP A 243 4.06 -10.64 4.68
N CYS A 244 5.39 -10.67 4.56
CA CYS A 244 6.27 -11.14 5.62
C CYS A 244 6.23 -10.21 6.85
N ALA A 245 6.08 -8.90 6.64
CA ALA A 245 5.94 -7.91 7.71
C ALA A 245 4.58 -8.05 8.42
N THR A 246 3.48 -8.29 7.69
CA THR A 246 2.17 -8.57 8.28
C THR A 246 2.21 -9.83 9.14
N GLN A 247 2.81 -10.93 8.64
CA GLN A 247 2.97 -12.15 9.43
C GLN A 247 3.82 -11.93 10.69
N ARG A 248 4.89 -11.13 10.59
CA ARG A 248 5.70 -10.74 11.75
C ARG A 248 4.88 -9.97 12.79
N ALA A 249 4.01 -9.06 12.35
CA ALA A 249 3.20 -8.25 13.26
C ALA A 249 2.18 -9.08 14.06
N THR A 250 1.72 -10.20 13.50
CA THR A 250 0.78 -11.12 14.17
C THR A 250 1.46 -12.30 14.86
N ALA A 251 2.79 -12.44 14.74
CA ALA A 251 3.58 -13.49 15.36
C ALA A 251 3.58 -13.36 16.89
N TYR A 252 3.68 -14.50 17.60
CA TYR A 252 3.75 -14.49 19.07
C TYR A 252 5.03 -13.81 19.59
N ARG A 253 6.13 -13.92 18.83
CA ARG A 253 7.42 -13.28 19.13
C ARG A 253 7.98 -12.60 17.87
N PRO A 254 7.56 -11.36 17.56
CA PRO A 254 7.98 -10.64 16.35
C PRO A 254 9.51 -10.48 16.20
N ASP A 255 10.24 -10.33 17.30
CA ASP A 255 11.70 -10.23 17.30
C ASP A 255 12.38 -11.53 16.85
N GLU A 256 11.80 -12.70 17.20
CA GLU A 256 12.34 -14.02 16.86
C GLU A 256 11.88 -14.49 15.47
N TYR A 257 10.78 -13.94 14.97
CA TYR A 257 10.20 -14.26 13.67
C TYR A 257 11.20 -14.09 12.52
N CYS A 258 11.94 -12.96 12.50
CA CYS A 258 12.95 -12.70 11.47
C CYS A 258 14.11 -13.70 11.51
N PHE A 259 14.38 -14.31 12.66
CA PHE A 259 15.39 -15.35 12.81
C PHE A 259 14.86 -16.74 12.42
N GLY A 260 13.59 -16.87 11.99
CA GLY A 260 13.02 -18.13 11.48
C GLY A 260 12.61 -19.12 12.58
N LYS A 261 12.42 -18.65 13.81
CA LYS A 261 12.05 -19.49 14.96
C LYS A 261 10.75 -20.26 14.77
N GLU A 262 9.70 -19.62 14.26
CA GLU A 262 8.39 -20.25 14.07
C GLU A 262 8.40 -21.38 13.04
N ASP A 263 9.28 -21.30 12.04
CA ASP A 263 9.41 -22.32 11.00
C ASP A 263 10.43 -23.41 11.36
N ASN A 264 11.08 -23.31 12.53
CA ASN A 264 12.25 -24.09 12.90
C ASN A 264 13.38 -24.03 11.86
N ARG A 265 13.57 -22.85 11.24
CA ARG A 265 14.56 -22.57 10.19
C ARG A 265 15.42 -21.39 10.61
N LEU A 266 16.22 -21.64 11.65
CA LEU A 266 17.03 -20.61 12.28
C LEU A 266 18.08 -20.05 11.31
N ASN A 267 18.38 -18.76 11.39
CA ASN A 267 19.41 -18.13 10.56
C ASN A 267 20.21 -17.10 11.36
N PRO A 268 21.50 -16.83 11.02
CA PRO A 268 22.29 -15.81 11.70
C PRO A 268 22.06 -14.39 11.16
N TRP A 269 21.27 -14.20 10.12
CA TRP A 269 21.24 -12.96 9.34
C TRP A 269 20.21 -11.93 9.82
N GLY A 270 19.32 -12.32 10.74
CA GLY A 270 18.22 -11.47 11.17
C GLY A 270 17.14 -11.30 10.10
N CYS A 271 17.07 -12.19 9.11
CA CYS A 271 15.98 -12.20 8.12
C CYS A 271 15.79 -13.59 7.51
N LYS A 272 14.62 -14.22 7.74
CA LYS A 272 14.27 -15.53 7.18
C LYS A 272 14.18 -15.54 5.66
N GLN A 273 13.96 -14.38 5.04
CA GLN A 273 13.94 -14.23 3.58
C GLN A 273 15.33 -14.30 2.95
N ALA A 274 16.40 -14.33 3.75
CA ALA A 274 17.76 -14.57 3.26
C ALA A 274 17.95 -15.98 2.68
N ARG A 275 17.10 -16.95 3.06
CA ARG A 275 17.12 -18.35 2.58
C ARG A 275 18.47 -19.05 2.76
N MET A 276 19.25 -18.62 3.75
CA MET A 276 20.55 -19.17 4.10
C MET A 276 20.47 -19.68 5.55
N GLU A 277 19.65 -20.69 5.76
CA GLU A 277 19.34 -21.21 7.10
C GLU A 277 20.57 -21.89 7.71
N TRP A 278 20.64 -21.96 9.04
CA TRP A 278 21.67 -22.68 9.77
C TRP A 278 21.27 -24.14 9.93
N THR A 279 21.40 -24.91 8.85
CA THR A 279 21.15 -26.35 8.83
C THR A 279 22.35 -27.07 8.23
N ASP A 280 22.52 -28.35 8.56
CA ASP A 280 23.65 -29.16 8.09
C ASP A 280 23.62 -29.45 6.58
N TRP A 281 22.48 -29.23 5.91
CA TRP A 281 22.30 -29.31 4.45
C TRP A 281 22.31 -27.94 3.73
N ALA A 282 22.66 -26.85 4.41
CA ALA A 282 22.63 -25.53 3.79
C ALA A 282 23.84 -25.30 2.85
N ASN A 283 23.57 -25.07 1.57
CA ASN A 283 24.60 -24.93 0.52
C ASN A 283 25.60 -23.79 0.77
N TRP A 284 25.24 -22.77 1.54
CA TRP A 284 26.13 -21.64 1.79
C TRP A 284 27.35 -22.00 2.64
N PHE A 285 27.33 -23.14 3.34
CA PHE A 285 28.51 -23.65 4.03
C PHE A 285 29.60 -24.20 3.06
N GLU A 286 29.27 -24.31 1.78
CA GLU A 286 30.18 -24.67 0.69
C GLU A 286 30.78 -23.43 0.01
N PHE A 287 30.46 -22.22 0.47
CA PHE A 287 31.04 -21.00 -0.06
C PHE A 287 32.40 -20.73 0.58
N GLY A 288 33.42 -21.29 -0.05
CA GLY A 288 34.78 -21.22 0.44
C GLY A 288 35.71 -22.14 -0.35
N SER A 289 36.86 -22.42 0.24
CA SER A 289 37.83 -23.35 -0.35
C SER A 289 38.61 -24.10 0.73
N TRP A 290 39.02 -25.31 0.39
CA TRP A 290 39.97 -26.07 1.19
C TRP A 290 41.38 -25.55 0.98
N GLU A 291 42.04 -25.16 2.06
CA GLU A 291 43.44 -24.80 2.08
C GLU A 291 44.25 -25.85 2.88
N LYS A 292 45.55 -25.95 2.59
CA LYS A 292 46.47 -26.89 3.26
C LYS A 292 47.51 -26.12 4.05
N LYS A 293 47.70 -26.46 5.32
CA LYS A 293 48.70 -25.84 6.20
C LYS A 293 49.41 -26.91 7.01
N GLY A 294 50.71 -26.70 7.20
CA GLY A 294 51.61 -27.61 7.90
C GLY A 294 52.61 -28.30 6.96
N ILE A 295 53.89 -28.15 7.27
CA ILE A 295 55.02 -28.77 6.54
C ILE A 295 55.11 -30.28 6.86
N SER A 296 54.64 -30.70 8.04
CA SER A 296 54.84 -32.07 8.56
C SER A 296 53.55 -32.90 8.73
N LYS A 297 52.39 -32.26 8.97
CA LYS A 297 51.07 -32.91 8.94
C LYS A 297 50.15 -32.07 8.03
N LYS A 298 49.79 -32.60 6.86
CA LYS A 298 48.86 -31.94 5.93
C LYS A 298 47.46 -31.95 6.56
N LYS A 299 47.12 -30.89 7.28
CA LYS A 299 45.75 -30.67 7.73
C LYS A 299 45.03 -29.80 6.70
N ASN A 300 43.81 -30.20 6.35
CA ASN A 300 42.93 -29.42 5.49
C ASN A 300 42.06 -28.55 6.39
N TYR A 301 42.00 -27.26 6.10
CA TYR A 301 41.10 -26.32 6.77
C TYR A 301 40.24 -25.64 5.72
N TRP A 302 39.00 -25.37 6.09
CA TRP A 302 38.04 -24.68 5.26
C TRP A 302 38.15 -23.20 5.49
N LYS A 303 38.36 -22.42 4.44
CA LYS A 303 38.32 -20.97 4.50
C LYS A 303 37.02 -20.46 3.88
N PHE A 304 36.23 -19.75 4.64
CA PHE A 304 34.97 -19.19 4.14
C PHE A 304 35.22 -18.03 3.16
N ASP A 305 34.50 -18.05 2.06
CA ASP A 305 34.41 -16.93 1.13
C ASP A 305 33.30 -15.98 1.60
N LYS A 306 33.66 -15.08 2.52
CA LYS A 306 32.75 -14.10 3.11
C LYS A 306 32.18 -13.12 2.07
N GLU A 307 32.93 -12.83 1.00
CA GLU A 307 32.47 -11.96 -0.09
C GLU A 307 31.35 -12.63 -0.89
N LYS A 308 31.52 -13.93 -1.21
CA LYS A 308 30.48 -14.72 -1.86
C LYS A 308 29.23 -14.88 -0.99
N ILE A 309 29.41 -15.16 0.30
CA ILE A 309 28.29 -15.21 1.28
C ILE A 309 27.55 -13.87 1.29
N GLY A 310 28.29 -12.75 1.39
CA GLY A 310 27.70 -11.42 1.36
C GLY A 310 26.99 -11.10 0.05
N HIS A 311 27.54 -11.53 -1.09
CA HIS A 311 26.90 -11.39 -2.40
C HIS A 311 25.58 -12.17 -2.46
N GLU A 312 25.57 -13.44 -2.05
CA GLU A 312 24.36 -14.28 -2.04
C GLU A 312 23.27 -13.67 -1.15
N LEU A 313 23.64 -13.20 0.05
CA LEU A 313 22.72 -12.52 0.97
C LEU A 313 22.08 -11.29 0.32
N ARG A 314 22.88 -10.42 -0.31
CA ARG A 314 22.37 -9.23 -1.01
C ARG A 314 21.43 -9.61 -2.15
N SER A 315 21.77 -10.64 -2.93
CA SER A 315 20.94 -11.14 -4.03
C SER A 315 19.59 -11.67 -3.53
N ASN A 316 19.60 -12.49 -2.47
CA ASN A 316 18.37 -13.04 -1.88
C ASN A 316 17.48 -11.96 -1.26
N LEU A 317 18.10 -10.95 -0.65
CA LEU A 317 17.40 -9.89 0.08
C LEU A 317 17.03 -8.67 -0.77
N PHE A 318 17.46 -8.59 -2.03
CA PHE A 318 17.22 -7.43 -2.90
C PHE A 318 15.73 -7.07 -3.00
N ARG A 319 14.87 -8.08 -3.14
CA ARG A 319 13.39 -7.95 -3.16
C ARG A 319 12.80 -7.42 -1.85
N PHE A 320 13.54 -7.54 -0.75
CA PHE A 320 13.10 -7.22 0.61
C PHE A 320 13.86 -6.02 1.18
N ARG A 321 14.63 -5.31 0.35
CA ARG A 321 15.53 -4.22 0.78
C ARG A 321 14.84 -3.06 1.48
N PHE A 322 13.55 -2.93 1.26
CA PHE A 322 12.71 -1.90 1.85
C PHE A 322 11.96 -2.35 3.12
N CYS A 323 12.18 -3.58 3.57
CA CYS A 323 11.55 -4.08 4.79
C CYS A 323 12.02 -3.24 6.00
N PRO A 324 11.13 -2.67 6.82
CA PRO A 324 11.52 -1.90 8.00
C PRO A 324 12.12 -2.75 9.12
N HIS A 325 12.06 -4.08 8.99
CA HIS A 325 12.52 -5.02 10.01
C HIS A 325 13.83 -5.74 9.64
N ILE A 326 14.39 -5.45 8.46
CA ILE A 326 15.73 -5.94 8.12
C ILE A 326 16.76 -5.10 8.87
N SER A 327 17.64 -5.73 9.64
CA SER A 327 18.82 -5.05 10.20
C SER A 327 20.03 -5.39 9.37
N TYR A 328 20.48 -4.41 8.60
CA TYR A 328 21.72 -4.55 7.82
C TYR A 328 22.94 -4.64 8.73
N GLU A 329 22.88 -4.05 9.93
CA GLU A 329 23.95 -4.15 10.93
C GLU A 329 24.13 -5.58 11.42
N ILE A 330 23.03 -6.29 11.72
CA ILE A 330 23.09 -7.72 12.08
C ILE A 330 23.64 -8.53 10.92
N LEU A 331 23.18 -8.27 9.69
CA LEU A 331 23.64 -9.00 8.51
C LEU A 331 25.15 -8.83 8.29
N GLU A 332 25.63 -7.59 8.28
CA GLU A 332 27.05 -7.29 8.08
C GLU A 332 27.91 -7.83 9.22
N GLU A 333 27.48 -7.64 10.46
CA GLU A 333 28.24 -8.09 11.61
C GLU A 333 28.26 -9.61 11.70
N SER A 334 27.18 -10.30 11.32
CA SER A 334 27.18 -11.76 11.18
C SER A 334 28.22 -12.24 10.19
N ILE A 335 28.36 -11.61 9.02
CA ILE A 335 29.42 -11.95 8.04
C ILE A 335 30.81 -11.69 8.65
N ARG A 336 31.01 -10.57 9.34
CA ARG A 336 32.30 -10.25 9.98
C ARG A 336 32.66 -11.28 11.05
N GLN A 337 31.70 -11.67 11.90
CA GLN A 337 31.89 -12.59 13.03
C GLN A 337 31.92 -14.07 12.62
N LEU A 338 31.53 -14.42 11.39
CA LEU A 338 31.75 -15.76 10.86
C LEU A 338 33.23 -16.14 11.00
N PRO A 339 33.54 -17.39 11.37
CA PRO A 339 34.92 -17.88 11.35
C PRO A 339 35.55 -17.66 9.98
N GLU A 340 36.80 -17.19 9.95
CA GLU A 340 37.53 -17.10 8.68
C GLU A 340 37.99 -18.49 8.22
N ILE A 341 38.40 -19.31 9.18
CA ILE A 341 38.92 -20.65 8.97
C ILE A 341 38.22 -21.62 9.94
N ILE A 342 37.84 -22.79 9.43
CA ILE A 342 37.34 -23.94 10.19
C ILE A 342 38.25 -25.14 9.96
N GLU A 343 38.55 -25.84 11.03
CA GLU A 343 39.26 -27.11 11.00
C GLU A 343 38.30 -28.19 11.55
N PRO A 344 37.58 -28.94 10.69
CA PRO A 344 36.64 -29.97 11.15
C PRO A 344 37.36 -31.05 11.93
N GLU A 345 37.03 -31.19 13.22
CA GLU A 345 37.58 -32.21 14.13
C GLU A 345 36.43 -32.80 14.96
N ALA A 346 36.62 -33.97 15.57
CA ALA A 346 35.54 -34.64 16.30
C ALA A 346 34.95 -33.77 17.42
N GLU A 347 35.77 -33.00 18.12
CA GLU A 347 35.41 -32.24 19.33
C GLU A 347 34.88 -30.82 19.06
N ASN A 348 34.93 -30.35 17.81
CA ASN A 348 34.50 -29.00 17.46
C ASN A 348 33.01 -28.97 17.03
N ASP A 349 32.49 -27.76 16.79
CA ASP A 349 31.10 -27.55 16.37
C ASP A 349 30.88 -27.69 14.84
N TRP A 350 31.83 -28.29 14.10
CA TRP A 350 31.82 -28.37 12.64
C TRP A 350 32.16 -29.77 12.12
N ASP A 351 31.57 -30.17 11.02
CA ASP A 351 31.88 -31.43 10.35
C ASP A 351 32.15 -31.19 8.86
N TYR A 352 32.69 -32.20 8.19
CA TYR A 352 32.80 -32.20 6.74
C TYR A 352 31.40 -32.29 6.12
N ASN A 353 31.12 -31.47 5.11
CA ASN A 353 29.93 -31.65 4.28
C ASN A 353 30.18 -32.79 3.30
N ARG A 354 29.64 -33.97 3.63
CA ARG A 354 29.86 -35.23 2.92
C ARG A 354 29.15 -35.23 1.55
N ASP A 355 29.91 -35.53 0.52
CA ASP A 355 29.47 -35.78 -0.84
C ASP A 355 29.93 -37.19 -1.26
N TYR A 356 29.11 -37.88 -2.05
CA TYR A 356 29.40 -39.22 -2.55
C TYR A 356 30.16 -39.17 -3.88
N GLU A 357 30.14 -38.03 -4.57
CA GLU A 357 30.82 -37.84 -5.85
C GLU A 357 31.98 -36.85 -5.73
N GLN A 358 33.02 -37.07 -6.54
CA GLN A 358 34.10 -36.12 -6.66
C GLN A 358 33.63 -34.91 -7.47
N THR A 359 33.47 -33.77 -6.82
CA THR A 359 33.15 -32.49 -7.46
C THR A 359 34.37 -31.56 -7.49
N PRO A 360 34.44 -30.60 -8.42
CA PRO A 360 35.52 -29.62 -8.47
C PRO A 360 35.68 -28.88 -7.13
N GLY A 361 36.89 -28.89 -6.57
CA GLY A 361 37.20 -28.26 -5.28
C GLY A 361 36.98 -29.14 -4.05
N ALA A 362 36.35 -30.32 -4.19
CA ALA A 362 36.20 -31.26 -3.09
C ALA A 362 37.54 -31.94 -2.71
N ILE A 363 37.70 -32.25 -1.43
CA ILE A 363 38.83 -33.05 -0.91
C ILE A 363 38.37 -34.45 -0.52
N LYS A 364 39.25 -35.43 -0.67
CA LYS A 364 38.98 -36.80 -0.17
C LYS A 364 39.23 -36.83 1.34
N ILE A 365 38.25 -37.32 2.09
CA ILE A 365 38.31 -37.56 3.52
C ILE A 365 38.37 -39.06 3.77
N VAL A 366 39.24 -39.45 4.70
CA VAL A 366 39.47 -40.84 5.11
C VAL A 366 39.49 -40.87 6.63
N LEU A 367 38.41 -41.32 7.24
CA LEU A 367 38.27 -41.43 8.69
C LEU A 367 38.36 -42.89 9.11
N LYS A 368 39.01 -43.16 10.24
CA LYS A 368 38.99 -44.48 10.88
C LYS A 368 38.01 -44.43 12.04
N GLU A 369 36.89 -45.10 11.89
CA GLU A 369 35.86 -45.17 12.91
C GLU A 369 35.97 -46.50 13.66
N LYS A 370 35.65 -46.45 14.95
CA LYS A 370 35.60 -47.63 15.82
C LYS A 370 34.18 -47.81 16.32
N GLU A 371 33.54 -48.87 15.86
CA GLU A 371 32.20 -49.27 16.32
C GLU A 371 32.26 -50.77 16.66
N ASP A 372 31.71 -51.15 17.82
CA ASP A 372 31.65 -52.55 18.30
C ASP A 372 32.98 -53.33 18.26
N GLY A 373 34.10 -52.64 18.50
CA GLY A 373 35.44 -53.25 18.51
C GLY A 373 36.06 -53.47 17.12
N TYR A 374 35.35 -53.14 16.05
CA TYR A 374 35.85 -53.16 14.68
C TYR A 374 36.33 -51.77 14.26
N VAL A 375 37.41 -51.71 13.47
CA VAL A 375 37.90 -50.48 12.85
C VAL A 375 37.51 -50.51 11.38
N TYR A 376 36.63 -49.62 10.95
CA TYR A 376 36.35 -49.44 9.53
C TYR A 376 36.88 -48.09 9.05
N THR A 377 37.19 -48.04 7.75
CA THR A 377 37.64 -46.82 7.09
C THR A 377 36.45 -46.25 6.33
N ASP A 378 35.98 -45.07 6.73
CA ASP A 378 34.97 -44.33 5.98
C ASP A 378 35.67 -43.37 5.01
N GLU A 379 35.40 -43.54 3.72
CA GLU A 379 35.96 -42.73 2.65
C GLU A 379 34.84 -41.97 1.93
N TYR A 380 34.98 -40.65 1.83
CA TYR A 380 34.03 -39.78 1.13
C TYR A 380 34.70 -38.51 0.62
N TRP A 381 33.97 -37.71 -0.16
CA TRP A 381 34.42 -36.40 -0.62
C TRP A 381 33.78 -35.29 0.22
N ALA A 382 34.51 -34.20 0.44
CA ALA A 382 34.00 -33.04 1.18
C ALA A 382 34.16 -31.77 0.34
N ARG A 383 33.04 -31.12 0.04
CA ARG A 383 32.97 -29.87 -0.74
C ARG A 383 32.84 -28.60 0.10
N GLY A 384 32.74 -28.76 1.41
CA GLY A 384 32.63 -27.68 2.38
C GLY A 384 32.53 -28.22 3.79
N VAL A 385 32.05 -27.38 4.71
CA VAL A 385 31.78 -27.77 6.09
C VAL A 385 30.28 -27.78 6.36
N ARG A 386 29.87 -28.33 7.50
CA ARG A 386 28.51 -28.23 8.02
C ARG A 386 28.55 -28.05 9.54
N PRO A 387 27.60 -27.34 10.15
CA PRO A 387 27.56 -27.19 11.61
C PRO A 387 27.09 -28.48 12.30
N LYS A 388 27.63 -28.76 13.48
CA LYS A 388 27.09 -29.77 14.41
C LYS A 388 26.04 -29.12 15.32
N GLY A 389 24.80 -29.08 14.83
CA GLY A 389 23.68 -28.47 15.57
C GLY A 389 23.80 -26.95 15.72
N LEU A 390 23.24 -26.41 16.80
CA LEU A 390 23.02 -24.96 16.96
C LEU A 390 24.10 -24.23 17.78
N LYS A 391 25.08 -24.93 18.36
CA LYS A 391 26.08 -24.30 19.23
C LYS A 391 26.95 -23.28 18.49
N GLY A 392 27.34 -23.59 17.24
CA GLY A 392 28.05 -22.63 16.39
C GLY A 392 27.22 -21.37 16.08
N LEU A 393 25.90 -21.52 15.86
CA LEU A 393 24.98 -20.41 15.66
C LEU A 393 24.84 -19.55 16.92
N GLU A 394 24.70 -20.20 18.08
CA GLU A 394 24.62 -19.53 19.38
C GLU A 394 25.85 -18.66 19.63
N MET A 395 27.05 -19.21 19.44
CA MET A 395 28.30 -18.49 19.63
C MET A 395 28.43 -17.31 18.66
N LEU A 396 28.03 -17.51 17.40
CA LEU A 396 28.03 -16.45 16.40
C LEU A 396 27.09 -15.31 16.79
N LEU A 397 25.82 -15.61 17.06
CA LEU A 397 24.82 -14.61 17.43
C LEU A 397 25.16 -13.89 18.73
N LYS A 398 25.72 -14.58 19.73
CA LYS A 398 26.20 -13.94 20.97
C LYS A 398 27.29 -12.90 20.69
N LYS A 399 28.23 -13.18 19.78
CA LYS A 399 29.27 -12.21 19.37
C LYS A 399 28.66 -11.01 18.64
N VAL A 400 27.75 -11.26 17.70
CA VAL A 400 27.06 -10.21 16.93
C VAL A 400 26.26 -9.31 17.86
N PHE A 401 25.43 -9.88 18.73
CA PHE A 401 24.59 -9.12 19.64
C PHE A 401 25.44 -8.31 20.62
N LEU A 402 26.49 -8.91 21.18
CA LEU A 402 27.43 -8.19 22.04
C LEU A 402 28.07 -7.00 21.32
N LYS A 403 28.50 -7.19 20.07
CA LYS A 403 29.15 -6.14 19.28
C LYS A 403 28.22 -4.97 18.94
N LEU A 404 26.94 -5.27 18.71
CA LEU A 404 25.89 -4.29 18.41
C LEU A 404 25.22 -3.72 19.67
N GLY A 405 25.65 -4.09 20.87
CA GLY A 405 25.05 -3.63 22.12
C GLY A 405 23.64 -4.19 22.39
N LEU A 406 23.28 -5.30 21.74
CA LEU A 406 22.01 -6.01 21.93
C LEU A 406 22.09 -7.01 23.10
N ASP A 407 20.96 -7.30 23.73
CA ASP A 407 20.91 -8.25 24.85
C ASP A 407 21.22 -9.69 24.40
N LYS A 408 22.40 -10.19 24.79
CA LYS A 408 22.85 -11.56 24.52
C LYS A 408 21.92 -12.64 25.06
N ASN A 409 21.14 -12.35 26.11
CA ASN A 409 20.20 -13.33 26.68
C ASN A 409 19.03 -13.62 25.73
N LYS A 410 18.74 -12.72 24.79
CA LYS A 410 17.76 -12.98 23.72
C LYS A 410 18.21 -14.12 22.80
N VAL A 411 19.52 -14.33 22.61
CA VAL A 411 20.04 -15.43 21.78
C VAL A 411 19.70 -16.79 22.39
N GLU A 412 19.87 -16.95 23.70
CA GLU A 412 19.53 -18.22 24.36
C GLU A 412 18.03 -18.51 24.31
N LYS A 413 17.19 -17.48 24.41
CA LYS A 413 15.73 -17.62 24.27
C LYS A 413 15.31 -17.95 22.84
N LEU A 414 16.02 -17.42 21.85
CA LEU A 414 15.79 -17.73 20.44
C LEU A 414 16.11 -19.20 20.14
N LEU A 415 17.16 -19.75 20.75
CA LEU A 415 17.66 -21.10 20.43
C LEU A 415 17.10 -22.21 21.31
N LYS A 416 16.48 -21.89 22.45
CA LYS A 416 15.63 -22.80 23.25
C LYS A 416 14.24 -22.86 22.65
#